data_AF-A0A835B5P7-F1
#
_entry.id   AF-A0A835B5P7-F1
#
_cell.length_a   1.000
_cell.length_b   1.000
_cell.length_c   1.000
_cell.angle_alpha   90.00
_cell.angle_beta   90.00
_cell.angle_gamma   90.00
#
_symmetry.space_group_name_H-M   'P 1'
#
loop_
_entity.id
_entity.type
_entity.pdbx_description
1 polymer ?
#
loop_
_entity_poly.entity_id
_entity_poly.type
_entity_poly.pdbx_seq_one_letter_code
_entity_poly.pdbx_strand_id
1 'polypeptide(L)'
;MKLLIKAGADVNGKGSAMSPLVFATGQGGYTNFIRLLLKAGADPNIPDDLGQLPIKLAAARDCREEVEMLFPLTSPIPNVKNWSIDGIISHAKQENAKPMKEEHIKVRKATIRSQADKAFRQKEYDTASKFYTVLIDVGPDATLYSNRSLCKLNLGDGEGALSDAYQCRMLRPDWAKAFYRQATAHMLLKEYKQARDALLDVQKLDPGNDEIERELSTAMELMKNSPDEDEQ
;
A
#
# COMPACT_ATOMS: atom_id res chain seq x y z
N MET A 1 24.81 5.56 -2.86
CA MET A 1 24.42 6.96 -2.52
C MET A 1 25.48 8.00 -2.90
N LYS A 2 26.73 7.95 -2.40
CA LYS A 2 27.78 8.94 -2.78
C LYS A 2 27.98 9.11 -4.29
N LEU A 3 27.90 8.02 -5.05
CA LEU A 3 27.98 8.01 -6.52
C LEU A 3 26.80 8.72 -7.20
N LEU A 4 25.57 8.54 -6.68
CA LEU A 4 24.35 9.14 -7.24
C LEU A 4 24.33 10.66 -7.04
N ILE A 5 24.76 11.11 -5.86
CA ILE A 5 24.86 12.55 -5.55
C ILE A 5 25.93 13.20 -6.44
N LYS A 6 27.08 12.55 -6.64
CA LYS A 6 28.11 13.01 -7.58
C LYS A 6 27.63 13.04 -9.04
N ALA A 7 26.67 12.19 -9.39
CA ALA A 7 26.07 12.14 -10.72
C ALA A 7 24.93 13.17 -10.94
N GLY A 8 24.71 14.08 -9.98
CA GLY A 8 23.71 15.15 -10.11
C GLY A 8 22.29 14.77 -9.66
N ALA A 9 22.12 13.68 -8.91
CA ALA A 9 20.82 13.37 -8.31
C ALA A 9 20.39 14.48 -7.33
N ASP A 10 19.16 14.97 -7.47
CA ASP A 10 18.58 15.96 -6.56
C ASP A 10 18.38 15.35 -5.17
N VAL A 11 19.17 15.84 -4.20
CA VAL A 11 19.16 15.37 -2.80
C VAL A 11 17.85 15.73 -2.08
N ASN A 12 17.13 16.73 -2.57
CA ASN A 12 15.85 17.19 -2.05
C ASN A 12 14.65 16.73 -2.90
N GLY A 13 14.93 16.04 -4.01
CA GLY A 13 13.92 15.60 -4.97
C GLY A 13 12.88 14.71 -4.30
N LYS A 14 11.61 15.08 -4.43
CA LYS A 14 10.49 14.22 -4.04
C LYS A 14 10.22 13.26 -5.20
N GLY A 15 10.74 12.04 -5.09
CA GLY A 15 10.48 10.96 -6.05
C GLY A 15 9.02 10.52 -6.02
N SER A 16 8.73 9.31 -5.53
CA SER A 16 7.37 8.78 -5.53
C SER A 16 6.47 9.27 -4.40
N ALA A 17 7.00 9.88 -3.33
CA ALA A 17 6.22 10.45 -2.20
C ALA A 17 7.04 11.26 -1.17
N MET A 18 8.36 11.05 -1.06
CA MET A 18 9.16 11.68 0.00
C MET A 18 10.59 11.98 -0.44
N SER A 19 11.24 12.94 0.25
CA SER A 19 12.65 13.21 0.04
C SER A 19 13.50 12.04 0.55
N PRO A 20 14.72 11.85 0.01
CA PRO A 20 15.65 10.84 0.51
C PRO A 20 15.89 10.93 2.02
N LEU A 21 15.90 12.14 2.58
CA LEU A 21 16.11 12.37 4.01
C LEU A 21 14.91 11.93 4.86
N VAL A 22 13.69 12.25 4.41
CA VAL A 22 12.46 11.78 5.06
C VAL A 22 12.41 10.25 5.03
N PHE A 23 12.73 9.62 3.89
CA PHE A 23 12.74 8.16 3.78
C PHE A 23 13.73 7.51 4.76
N ALA A 24 14.97 7.98 4.79
CA ALA A 24 16.01 7.43 5.66
C ALA A 24 15.61 7.54 7.14
N THR A 25 15.02 8.66 7.54
CA THR A 25 14.56 8.91 8.92
C THR A 25 13.30 8.10 9.27
N GLY A 26 12.39 7.93 8.30
CA GLY A 26 11.15 7.16 8.46
C GLY A 26 11.35 5.65 8.59
N GLN A 27 12.37 5.08 7.93
CA GLN A 27 12.72 3.65 8.04
C GLN A 27 13.68 3.37 9.20
N GLY A 28 14.63 4.30 9.43
CA GLY A 28 15.61 4.32 10.51
C GLY A 28 16.52 3.10 10.57
N GLY A 29 17.55 3.17 11.42
CA GLY A 29 18.75 2.34 11.23
C GLY A 29 19.60 2.80 10.04
N TYR A 30 19.26 3.95 9.44
CA TYR A 30 19.95 4.57 8.32
C TYR A 30 20.73 5.83 8.75
N THR A 31 21.13 5.92 10.03
CA THR A 31 21.90 7.06 10.61
C THR A 31 23.06 7.53 9.72
N ASN A 32 23.83 6.58 9.19
CA ASN A 32 24.94 6.88 8.28
C ASN A 32 24.49 7.52 6.96
N PHE A 33 23.33 7.12 6.43
CA PHE A 33 22.74 7.73 5.24
C PHE A 33 22.19 9.12 5.53
N ILE A 34 21.52 9.32 6.68
CA ILE A 34 21.07 10.64 7.13
C ILE A 34 22.25 11.61 7.17
N ARG A 35 23.37 11.21 7.80
CA ARG A 35 24.60 12.01 7.85
C ARG A 35 25.14 12.34 6.46
N LEU A 36 25.12 11.39 5.53
CA LEU A 36 25.59 11.60 4.15
C LEU A 36 24.67 12.55 3.38
N LEU A 37 23.36 12.44 3.54
CA LEU A 37 22.36 13.29 2.90
C LEU A 37 22.48 14.74 3.39
N LEU A 38 22.58 14.95 4.71
CA LEU A 38 22.79 16.28 5.29
C LEU A 38 24.09 16.92 4.78
N LYS A 39 25.20 16.14 4.73
CA LYS A 39 26.47 16.61 4.13
C LYS A 39 26.36 16.96 2.64
N ALA A 40 25.40 16.38 1.94
CA ALA A 40 25.14 16.65 0.54
C ALA A 40 24.14 17.81 0.30
N GLY A 41 23.68 18.48 1.37
CA GLY A 41 22.74 19.61 1.26
C GLY A 41 21.26 19.22 1.30
N ALA A 42 20.93 18.05 1.85
CA ALA A 42 19.53 17.72 2.13
C ALA A 42 18.95 18.72 3.13
N ASP A 43 17.80 19.31 2.80
CA ASP A 43 17.09 20.25 3.67
C ASP A 43 16.20 19.46 4.67
N PRO A 44 16.50 19.50 5.98
CA PRO A 44 15.70 18.82 7.00
C PRO A 44 14.37 19.53 7.29
N ASN A 45 14.08 20.66 6.65
CA ASN A 45 12.80 21.38 6.77
C ASN A 45 11.78 20.96 5.70
N ILE A 46 12.11 20.03 4.81
CA ILE A 46 11.17 19.48 3.83
C ILE A 46 10.36 18.35 4.50
N PRO A 47 9.03 18.50 4.68
CA PRO A 47 8.22 17.46 5.27
C PRO A 47 7.83 16.37 4.26
N ASP A 48 7.38 15.24 4.82
CA ASP A 48 6.63 14.22 4.09
C ASP A 48 5.22 14.72 3.68
N ASP A 49 4.46 13.86 2.99
CA ASP A 49 3.09 14.19 2.56
C ASP A 49 2.09 14.33 3.72
N LEU A 50 2.48 13.93 4.94
CA LEU A 50 1.70 14.13 6.17
C LEU A 50 2.11 15.41 6.93
N GLY A 51 3.02 16.21 6.36
CA GLY A 51 3.56 17.41 7.02
C GLY A 51 4.57 17.11 8.13
N GLN A 52 5.05 15.88 8.25
CA GLN A 52 6.02 15.47 9.25
C GLN A 52 7.44 15.79 8.77
N LEU A 53 8.15 16.59 9.56
CA LEU A 53 9.57 16.85 9.35
C LEU A 53 10.40 15.63 9.74
N PRO A 54 11.58 15.41 9.11
CA PRO A 54 12.55 14.40 9.52
C PRO A 54 12.79 14.35 11.04
N ILE A 55 12.99 15.50 11.69
CA ILE A 55 13.26 15.52 13.14
C ILE A 55 12.09 15.00 13.99
N LYS A 56 10.85 15.17 13.54
CA LYS A 56 9.66 14.61 14.21
C LYS A 56 9.60 13.10 14.06
N LEU A 57 9.94 12.58 12.88
CA LEU A 57 9.99 11.14 12.62
C LEU A 57 11.06 10.46 13.50
N ALA A 58 12.25 11.05 13.60
CA ALA A 58 13.32 10.57 14.49
C ALA A 58 12.87 10.56 15.97
N ALA A 59 12.26 11.66 16.42
CA ALA A 59 11.77 11.79 17.78
C ALA A 59 10.63 10.81 18.11
N ALA A 60 9.70 10.59 17.18
CA ALA A 60 8.58 9.64 17.32
C ALA A 60 9.05 8.20 17.53
N ARG A 61 10.27 7.87 17.08
CA ARG A 61 10.91 6.55 17.23
C ARG A 61 11.86 6.45 18.40
N ASP A 62 11.99 7.52 19.18
CA ASP A 62 12.98 7.64 20.26
C ASP A 62 14.44 7.52 19.79
N CYS A 63 14.73 7.90 18.54
CA CYS A 63 16.07 7.86 17.96
C CYS A 63 16.85 9.15 18.27
N ARG A 64 17.39 9.26 19.49
CA ARG A 64 18.11 10.47 19.95
C ARG A 64 19.25 10.92 19.03
N GLU A 65 20.08 9.99 18.56
CA GLU A 65 21.21 10.32 17.67
C GLU A 65 20.75 11.03 16.38
N GLU A 66 19.63 10.57 15.79
CA GLU A 66 19.06 11.19 14.59
C GLU A 66 18.49 12.58 14.90
N VAL A 67 17.85 12.76 16.07
CA VAL A 67 17.38 14.07 16.52
C VAL A 67 18.56 15.03 16.71
N GLU A 68 19.65 14.60 17.33
CA GLU A 68 20.87 15.39 17.53
C GLU A 68 21.51 15.83 16.22
N MET A 69 21.52 14.97 15.20
CA MET A 69 22.02 15.33 13.87
C MET A 69 21.14 16.36 13.16
N LEU A 70 19.82 16.26 13.30
CA LEU A 70 18.85 17.10 12.59
C LEU A 70 18.58 18.44 13.28
N PHE A 71 18.64 18.47 14.61
CA PHE A 71 18.32 19.64 15.44
C PHE A 71 19.04 20.93 15.02
N PRO A 72 20.37 20.98 14.84
CA PRO A 72 21.06 22.22 14.48
C PRO A 72 20.73 22.73 13.07
N LEU A 73 20.11 21.92 12.23
CA LEU A 73 19.79 22.23 10.84
C LEU A 73 18.29 22.48 10.62
N THR A 74 17.46 22.25 11.64
CA THR A 74 16.00 22.34 11.55
C THR A 74 15.49 23.60 12.25
N SER A 75 14.59 24.31 11.59
CA SER A 75 13.95 25.51 12.17
C SER A 75 13.01 25.11 13.32
N PRO A 76 12.86 25.97 14.35
CA PRO A 76 11.94 25.69 15.45
C PRO A 76 10.52 25.40 14.99
N ILE A 77 9.94 24.32 15.50
CA ILE A 77 8.58 23.91 15.15
C ILE A 77 7.58 24.69 16.04
N PRO A 78 6.62 25.44 15.47
CA PRO A 78 5.74 26.33 16.24
C PRO A 78 4.99 25.70 17.42
N ASN A 79 4.66 24.40 17.33
CA ASN A 79 3.89 23.69 18.37
C ASN A 79 4.76 23.02 19.45
N VAL A 80 6.09 23.10 19.35
CA VAL A 80 7.03 22.53 20.32
C VAL A 80 7.53 23.64 21.25
N LYS A 81 6.90 23.77 22.43
CA LYS A 81 7.19 24.86 23.38
C LYS A 81 8.63 24.83 23.92
N ASN A 82 9.18 23.64 24.18
CA ASN A 82 10.56 23.45 24.59
C ASN A 82 11.39 23.01 23.37
N TRP A 83 12.00 23.97 22.68
CA TRP A 83 12.87 23.69 21.52
C TRP A 83 14.27 23.26 21.97
N SER A 84 14.35 22.01 22.45
CA SER A 84 15.58 21.29 22.77
C SER A 84 15.45 19.84 22.29
N ILE A 85 16.56 19.11 22.22
CA ILE A 85 16.55 17.68 21.86
C ILE A 85 15.56 16.92 22.76
N ASP A 86 15.67 17.10 24.08
CA ASP A 86 14.78 16.45 25.05
C ASP A 86 13.33 16.95 24.95
N GLY A 87 13.14 18.24 24.68
CA GLY A 87 11.82 18.83 24.50
C GLY A 87 11.08 18.30 23.28
N ILE A 88 11.76 18.12 22.15
CA ILE A 88 11.19 17.55 20.91
C ILE A 88 10.87 16.07 21.11
N ILE A 89 11.78 15.29 21.70
CA ILE A 89 11.54 13.86 22.00
C ILE A 89 10.33 13.72 22.94
N SER A 90 10.28 14.52 24.00
CA SER A 90 9.16 14.52 24.94
C SER A 90 7.85 14.92 24.28
N HIS A 91 7.86 15.94 23.40
CA HIS A 91 6.68 16.35 22.65
C HIS A 91 6.19 15.26 21.70
N ALA A 92 7.10 14.59 20.98
CA ALA A 92 6.74 13.49 20.08
C ALA A 92 6.12 12.31 20.85
N LYS A 93 6.65 11.97 22.04
CA LYS A 93 6.05 10.96 22.92
C LYS A 93 4.62 11.34 23.33
N GLN A 94 4.38 12.61 23.67
CA GLN A 94 3.05 13.11 24.00
C GLN A 94 2.09 13.17 22.80
N GLU A 95 2.58 13.49 21.60
CA GLU A 95 1.77 13.44 20.37
C GLU A 95 1.41 11.99 20.00
N ASN A 96 2.37 11.06 20.05
CA ASN A 96 2.13 9.65 19.72
C ASN A 96 1.22 8.92 20.72
N ALA A 97 1.22 9.35 21.99
CA ALA A 97 0.30 8.81 22.99
C ALA A 97 -1.16 9.23 22.73
N LYS A 98 -1.40 10.25 21.90
CA LYS A 98 -2.74 10.67 21.51
C LYS A 98 -3.19 9.83 20.30
N PRO A 99 -4.48 9.45 20.24
CA PRO A 99 -5.01 8.88 19.00
C PRO A 99 -4.77 9.86 17.85
N MET A 100 -4.35 9.33 16.69
CA MET A 100 -4.19 10.15 15.49
C MET A 100 -5.49 10.93 15.24
N LYS A 101 -5.36 12.23 14.97
CA LYS A 101 -6.51 13.05 14.56
C LYS A 101 -7.13 12.44 13.31
N GLU A 102 -8.47 12.38 13.26
CA GLU A 102 -9.22 11.81 12.14
C GLU A 102 -8.77 12.37 10.78
N GLU A 103 -8.48 13.68 10.72
CA GLU A 103 -7.96 14.32 9.50
C GLU A 103 -6.61 13.74 9.06
N HIS A 104 -5.70 13.45 9.98
CA HIS A 104 -4.43 12.81 9.63
C HIS A 104 -4.63 11.36 9.19
N ILE A 105 -5.60 10.64 9.76
CA ILE A 105 -5.96 9.29 9.31
C ILE A 105 -6.48 9.34 7.88
N LYS A 106 -7.36 10.31 7.58
CA LYS A 106 -7.92 10.52 6.24
C LYS A 106 -6.85 10.85 5.20
N VAL A 107 -5.96 11.79 5.50
CA VAL A 107 -4.82 12.14 4.62
C VAL A 107 -3.93 10.92 4.40
N ARG A 108 -3.55 10.21 5.48
CA ARG A 108 -2.72 9.01 5.38
C ARG A 108 -3.36 7.90 4.54
N LYS A 109 -4.67 7.65 4.72
CA LYS A 109 -5.42 6.71 3.87
C LYS A 109 -5.38 7.12 2.40
N ALA A 110 -5.56 8.40 2.10
CA ALA A 110 -5.50 8.91 0.72
C ALA A 110 -4.10 8.74 0.10
N THR A 111 -3.04 9.06 0.85
CA THR A 111 -1.65 8.88 0.41
C THR A 111 -1.33 7.41 0.12
N ILE A 112 -1.67 6.50 1.04
CA ILE A 112 -1.42 5.06 0.85
C ILE A 112 -2.23 4.53 -0.34
N ARG A 113 -3.47 4.98 -0.53
CA ARG A 113 -4.28 4.60 -1.70
C ARG A 113 -3.65 5.06 -3.02
N SER A 114 -3.17 6.30 -3.08
CA SER A 114 -2.45 6.82 -4.24
C SER A 114 -1.19 5.99 -4.55
N GLN A 115 -0.44 5.60 -3.53
CA GLN A 115 0.73 4.73 -3.66
C GLN A 115 0.37 3.33 -4.16
N ALA A 116 -0.69 2.72 -3.62
CA ALA A 116 -1.19 1.43 -4.06
C ALA A 116 -1.57 1.45 -5.55
N ASP A 117 -2.34 2.46 -5.96
CA ASP A 117 -2.80 2.60 -7.34
C ASP A 117 -1.64 2.88 -8.31
N LYS A 118 -0.62 3.63 -7.86
CA LYS A 118 0.60 3.85 -8.62
C LYS A 118 1.40 2.56 -8.80
N ALA A 119 1.66 1.83 -7.72
CA ALA A 119 2.35 0.54 -7.76
C ALA A 119 1.61 -0.45 -8.68
N PHE A 120 0.28 -0.49 -8.59
CA PHE A 120 -0.56 -1.30 -9.46
C PHE A 120 -0.37 -0.96 -10.94
N ARG A 121 -0.42 0.34 -11.31
CA ARG A 121 -0.18 0.78 -12.70
C ARG A 121 1.23 0.45 -13.19
N GLN A 122 2.21 0.38 -12.29
CA GLN A 122 3.59 -0.01 -12.58
C GLN A 122 3.80 -1.54 -12.61
N LYS A 123 2.72 -2.33 -12.42
CA LYS A 123 2.76 -3.80 -12.33
C LYS A 123 3.58 -4.33 -11.16
N GLU A 124 3.84 -3.49 -10.15
CA GLU A 124 4.46 -3.88 -8.89
C GLU A 124 3.40 -4.47 -7.96
N TYR A 125 2.83 -5.63 -8.34
CA TYR A 125 1.65 -6.19 -7.69
C TYR A 125 1.89 -6.60 -6.23
N ASP A 126 3.10 -7.06 -5.89
CA ASP A 126 3.48 -7.36 -4.50
C ASP A 126 3.44 -6.09 -3.62
N THR A 127 4.06 -5.01 -4.09
CA THR A 127 4.05 -3.71 -3.42
C THR A 127 2.62 -3.16 -3.28
N ALA A 128 1.83 -3.21 -4.36
CA ALA A 128 0.43 -2.77 -4.34
C ALA A 128 -0.41 -3.57 -3.34
N SER A 129 -0.25 -4.90 -3.31
CA SER A 129 -0.93 -5.81 -2.39
C SER A 129 -0.62 -5.45 -0.92
N LYS A 130 0.64 -5.14 -0.60
CA LYS A 130 1.05 -4.69 0.75
C LYS A 130 0.36 -3.39 1.15
N PHE A 131 0.29 -2.40 0.26
CA PHE A 131 -0.43 -1.15 0.55
C PHE A 131 -1.93 -1.38 0.73
N TYR A 132 -2.57 -2.22 -0.08
CA TYR A 132 -3.98 -2.55 0.10
C TYR A 132 -4.24 -3.28 1.43
N THR A 133 -3.34 -4.16 1.87
CA THR A 133 -3.42 -4.79 3.20
C THR A 133 -3.42 -3.75 4.31
N VAL A 134 -2.50 -2.79 4.28
CA VAL A 134 -2.46 -1.70 5.26
C VAL A 134 -3.77 -0.90 5.25
N LEU A 135 -4.37 -0.63 4.09
CA LEU A 135 -5.65 0.08 4.01
C LEU A 135 -6.81 -0.72 4.60
N ILE A 136 -6.84 -2.02 4.34
CA ILE A 136 -7.86 -2.94 4.86
C ILE A 136 -7.81 -2.99 6.39
N ASP A 137 -6.61 -3.06 6.99
CA ASP A 137 -6.44 -3.09 8.45
C ASP A 137 -6.99 -1.82 9.13
N VAL A 138 -6.96 -0.67 8.45
CA VAL A 138 -7.48 0.61 8.99
C VAL A 138 -8.97 0.82 8.64
N GLY A 139 -9.53 0.09 7.69
CA GLY A 139 -10.89 0.29 7.23
C GLY A 139 -11.22 -0.58 6.03
N PRO A 140 -11.73 -1.79 6.23
CA PRO A 140 -12.04 -2.71 5.14
C PRO A 140 -13.14 -2.14 4.25
N ASP A 141 -12.94 -2.20 2.93
CA ASP A 141 -13.96 -1.91 1.95
C ASP A 141 -13.88 -2.92 0.79
N ALA A 142 -15.01 -3.16 0.12
CA ALA A 142 -15.09 -4.16 -0.94
C ALA A 142 -14.14 -3.87 -2.11
N THR A 143 -13.86 -2.58 -2.39
CA THR A 143 -12.99 -2.18 -3.50
C THR A 143 -11.52 -2.47 -3.19
N LEU A 144 -11.09 -2.30 -1.94
CA LEU A 144 -9.74 -2.65 -1.49
C LEU A 144 -9.50 -4.16 -1.62
N TYR A 145 -10.44 -4.99 -1.14
CA TYR A 145 -10.35 -6.44 -1.34
C TYR A 145 -10.32 -6.80 -2.83
N SER A 146 -11.14 -6.14 -3.67
CA SER A 146 -11.18 -6.43 -5.11
C SER A 146 -9.88 -6.05 -5.82
N ASN A 147 -9.21 -4.99 -5.37
CA ASN A 147 -7.95 -4.55 -5.93
C ASN A 147 -6.79 -5.45 -5.44
N ARG A 148 -6.80 -5.85 -4.17
CA ARG A 148 -5.82 -6.82 -3.62
C ARG A 148 -5.96 -8.20 -4.23
N SER A 149 -7.20 -8.68 -4.43
CA SER A 149 -7.51 -9.92 -5.17
C SER A 149 -6.89 -9.89 -6.56
N LEU A 150 -7.06 -8.78 -7.29
CA LEU A 150 -6.46 -8.62 -8.62
C LEU A 150 -4.92 -8.63 -8.58
N CYS A 151 -4.30 -8.03 -7.56
CA CYS A 151 -2.84 -8.10 -7.39
C CYS A 151 -2.39 -9.55 -7.21
N LYS A 152 -3.07 -10.32 -6.35
CA LYS A 152 -2.76 -11.72 -6.07
C LYS A 152 -2.94 -12.62 -7.29
N LEU A 153 -3.99 -12.41 -8.09
CA LEU A 153 -4.15 -13.10 -9.38
C LEU A 153 -2.94 -12.89 -10.30
N ASN A 154 -2.46 -11.65 -10.42
CA ASN A 154 -1.28 -11.34 -11.24
C ASN A 154 0.03 -11.91 -10.66
N LEU A 155 0.06 -12.26 -9.37
CA LEU A 155 1.17 -12.94 -8.72
C LEU A 155 1.04 -14.47 -8.77
N GLY A 156 -0.04 -15.01 -9.32
CA GLY A 156 -0.32 -16.45 -9.33
C GLY A 156 -0.86 -17.01 -8.01
N ASP A 157 -1.17 -16.14 -7.03
CA ASP A 157 -1.78 -16.53 -5.75
C ASP A 157 -3.30 -16.64 -5.88
N GLY A 158 -3.76 -17.79 -6.39
CA GLY A 158 -5.18 -18.08 -6.60
C GLY A 158 -5.98 -18.18 -5.30
N GLU A 159 -5.46 -18.87 -4.29
CA GLU A 159 -6.13 -19.04 -3.00
C GLU A 159 -6.33 -17.70 -2.28
N GLY A 160 -5.27 -16.89 -2.22
CA GLY A 160 -5.34 -15.58 -1.61
C GLY A 160 -6.25 -14.62 -2.38
N ALA A 161 -6.29 -14.73 -3.72
CA ALA A 161 -7.22 -13.96 -4.55
C ALA A 161 -8.68 -14.36 -4.31
N LEU A 162 -8.94 -15.66 -4.16
CA LEU A 162 -10.25 -16.22 -3.87
C LEU A 162 -10.75 -15.77 -2.49
N SER A 163 -9.89 -15.83 -1.47
CA SER A 163 -10.20 -15.32 -0.13
C SER A 163 -10.64 -13.84 -0.15
N ASP A 164 -9.90 -12.99 -0.87
CA ASP A 164 -10.26 -11.58 -1.03
C ASP A 164 -11.57 -11.40 -1.81
N ALA A 165 -11.82 -12.21 -2.84
CA ALA A 165 -13.07 -12.16 -3.60
C ALA A 165 -14.29 -12.51 -2.73
N TYR A 166 -14.17 -13.49 -1.82
CA TYR A 166 -15.23 -13.77 -0.85
C TYR A 166 -15.49 -12.59 0.09
N GLN A 167 -14.43 -11.91 0.57
CA GLN A 167 -14.58 -10.70 1.38
C GLN A 167 -15.30 -9.58 0.60
N CYS A 168 -15.00 -9.40 -0.69
CA CYS A 168 -15.74 -8.47 -1.55
C CYS A 168 -17.23 -8.80 -1.57
N ARG A 169 -17.57 -10.07 -1.78
CA ARG A 169 -18.96 -10.53 -1.89
C ARG A 169 -19.72 -10.38 -0.58
N MET A 170 -19.08 -10.66 0.56
CA MET A 170 -19.68 -10.44 1.88
C MET A 170 -20.00 -8.96 2.12
N LEU A 171 -19.13 -8.05 1.67
CA LEU A 171 -19.31 -6.61 1.85
C LEU A 171 -20.28 -6.00 0.82
N ARG A 172 -20.32 -6.55 -0.40
CA ARG A 172 -21.21 -6.12 -1.49
C ARG A 172 -21.72 -7.33 -2.27
N PRO A 173 -22.84 -7.94 -1.83
CA PRO A 173 -23.39 -9.14 -2.45
C PRO A 173 -23.84 -8.94 -3.90
N ASP A 174 -24.28 -7.74 -4.28
CA ASP A 174 -24.82 -7.45 -5.62
C ASP A 174 -23.78 -6.80 -6.55
N TRP A 175 -22.50 -7.03 -6.31
CA TRP A 175 -21.43 -6.42 -7.10
C TRP A 175 -20.81 -7.44 -8.06
N ALA A 176 -21.18 -7.35 -9.34
CA ALA A 176 -20.71 -8.24 -10.42
C ALA A 176 -19.18 -8.43 -10.42
N LYS A 177 -18.42 -7.37 -10.12
CA LYS A 177 -16.95 -7.43 -10.05
C LYS A 177 -16.43 -8.38 -8.96
N ALA A 178 -17.14 -8.55 -7.85
CA ALA A 178 -16.77 -9.50 -6.79
C ALA A 178 -16.86 -10.95 -7.29
N PHE A 179 -17.98 -11.31 -7.95
CA PHE A 179 -18.15 -12.61 -8.58
C PHE A 179 -17.12 -12.86 -9.68
N TYR A 180 -16.83 -11.83 -10.49
CA TYR A 180 -15.81 -11.92 -11.53
C TYR A 180 -14.40 -12.16 -10.94
N ARG A 181 -14.05 -11.52 -9.82
CA ARG A 181 -12.80 -11.83 -9.09
C ARG A 181 -12.77 -13.26 -8.54
N GLN A 182 -13.91 -13.77 -8.08
CA GLN A 182 -14.04 -15.15 -7.61
C GLN A 182 -13.86 -16.15 -8.77
N ALA A 183 -14.53 -15.91 -9.90
CA ALA A 183 -14.41 -16.71 -11.11
C ALA A 183 -12.97 -16.79 -11.63
N THR A 184 -12.31 -15.64 -11.76
CA THR A 184 -10.91 -15.58 -12.22
C THR A 184 -9.95 -16.28 -11.27
N ALA A 185 -10.20 -16.25 -9.95
CA ALA A 185 -9.42 -17.03 -8.97
C ALA A 185 -9.64 -18.54 -9.12
N HIS A 186 -10.90 -18.99 -9.27
CA HIS A 186 -11.20 -20.40 -9.55
C HIS A 186 -10.58 -20.88 -10.88
N MET A 187 -10.60 -20.04 -11.92
CA MET A 187 -9.94 -20.34 -13.20
C MET A 187 -8.43 -20.57 -13.02
N LEU A 188 -7.76 -19.72 -12.23
CA LEU A 188 -6.35 -19.84 -11.92
C LEU A 188 -6.05 -21.12 -11.11
N LEU A 189 -6.94 -21.49 -10.20
CA LEU A 189 -6.86 -22.73 -9.40
C LEU A 189 -7.31 -23.98 -10.17
N LYS A 190 -7.75 -23.83 -11.42
CA LYS A 190 -8.32 -24.91 -12.26
C LYS A 190 -9.62 -25.53 -11.72
N GLU A 191 -10.31 -24.82 -10.84
CA GLU A 191 -11.61 -25.18 -10.29
C GLU A 191 -12.72 -24.76 -11.26
N TYR A 192 -12.74 -25.36 -12.45
CA TYR A 192 -13.54 -24.88 -13.58
C TYR A 192 -15.06 -24.93 -13.34
N LYS A 193 -15.54 -25.89 -12.54
CA LYS A 193 -16.95 -26.01 -12.15
C LYS A 193 -17.37 -24.76 -11.35
N GLN A 194 -16.58 -24.37 -10.35
CA GLN A 194 -16.81 -23.21 -9.49
C GLN A 194 -16.60 -21.88 -10.23
N ALA A 195 -15.62 -21.83 -11.15
CA ALA A 195 -15.41 -20.67 -12.01
C ALA A 195 -16.65 -20.37 -12.87
N ARG A 196 -17.20 -21.40 -13.53
CA ARG A 196 -18.44 -21.30 -14.30
C ARG A 196 -19.59 -20.78 -13.45
N ASP A 197 -19.80 -21.35 -12.27
CA ASP A 197 -20.92 -20.96 -11.40
C ASP A 197 -20.83 -19.49 -10.98
N ALA A 198 -19.63 -19.03 -10.63
CA ALA A 198 -19.39 -17.62 -10.33
C ALA A 198 -19.62 -16.71 -11.56
N LEU A 199 -19.20 -17.13 -12.77
CA LEU A 199 -19.45 -16.37 -14.00
C LEU A 199 -20.94 -16.29 -14.38
N LEU A 200 -21.73 -17.34 -14.09
CA LEU A 200 -23.18 -17.30 -14.27
C LEU A 200 -23.83 -16.27 -13.35
N ASP A 201 -23.31 -16.11 -12.12
CA ASP A 201 -23.77 -15.04 -11.23
C ASP A 201 -23.37 -13.65 -11.75
N VAL A 202 -22.18 -13.51 -12.36
CA VAL A 202 -21.82 -12.26 -13.06
C VAL A 202 -22.82 -11.96 -14.18
N GLN A 203 -23.14 -12.94 -15.03
CA GLN A 203 -24.06 -12.77 -16.17
C GLN A 203 -25.48 -12.38 -15.74
N LYS A 204 -25.95 -12.87 -14.57
CA LYS A 204 -27.25 -12.44 -14.01
C LYS A 204 -27.25 -10.97 -13.61
N LEU A 205 -26.12 -10.46 -13.10
CA LEU A 205 -25.98 -9.07 -12.65
C LEU A 205 -25.63 -8.10 -13.78
N ASP A 206 -24.97 -8.58 -14.84
CA ASP A 206 -24.54 -7.82 -16.01
C ASP A 206 -24.81 -8.59 -17.31
N PRO A 207 -26.09 -8.69 -17.73
CA PRO A 207 -26.47 -9.46 -18.91
C PRO A 207 -26.00 -8.78 -20.21
N GLY A 208 -25.57 -9.60 -21.19
CA GLY A 208 -25.10 -9.11 -22.49
C GLY A 208 -23.63 -8.65 -22.52
N ASN A 209 -22.85 -9.03 -21.51
CA ASN A 209 -21.41 -8.76 -21.48
C ASN A 209 -20.65 -9.87 -22.23
N ASP A 210 -20.21 -9.56 -23.46
CA ASP A 210 -19.48 -10.49 -24.34
C ASP A 210 -18.21 -11.08 -23.69
N GLU A 211 -17.57 -10.36 -22.76
CA GLU A 211 -16.39 -10.86 -22.05
C GLU A 211 -16.75 -12.05 -21.15
N ILE A 212 -17.85 -11.94 -20.43
CA ILE A 212 -18.35 -12.99 -19.53
C ILE A 212 -18.78 -14.21 -20.32
N GLU A 213 -19.41 -14.03 -21.49
CA GLU A 213 -19.81 -15.15 -22.36
C GLU A 213 -18.61 -15.93 -22.92
N ARG A 214 -17.53 -15.23 -23.31
CA ARG A 214 -16.28 -15.86 -23.73
C ARG A 214 -15.61 -16.62 -22.60
N GLU A 215 -15.54 -16.02 -21.41
CA GLU A 215 -14.96 -16.67 -20.23
C GLU A 215 -15.78 -17.90 -19.79
N LEU A 216 -17.11 -17.82 -19.85
CA LEU A 216 -18.00 -18.97 -19.59
C LEU A 216 -17.73 -20.11 -20.56
N SER A 217 -17.63 -19.82 -21.85
CA SER A 217 -17.33 -20.81 -22.88
C SER A 217 -15.98 -21.47 -22.61
N THR A 218 -14.97 -20.66 -22.28
CA THR A 218 -13.61 -21.14 -21.92
C THR A 218 -13.64 -22.05 -20.70
N ALA A 219 -14.33 -21.65 -19.63
CA ALA A 219 -14.45 -22.47 -18.42
C ALA A 219 -15.14 -23.81 -18.69
N MET A 220 -16.18 -23.82 -19.53
CA MET A 220 -16.89 -25.05 -19.91
C MET A 220 -16.04 -25.99 -20.76
N GLU A 221 -15.24 -25.46 -21.68
CA GLU A 221 -14.31 -26.26 -22.49
C GLU A 221 -13.22 -26.89 -21.62
N LEU A 222 -12.61 -26.12 -20.72
CA LEU A 222 -11.60 -26.62 -19.79
C LEU A 222 -12.17 -27.68 -18.85
N MET A 223 -13.41 -27.51 -18.39
CA MET A 223 -14.10 -28.49 -17.56
C MET A 223 -14.32 -29.82 -18.29
N LYS A 224 -14.66 -29.82 -19.58
CA LYS A 224 -14.82 -31.05 -20.39
C LYS A 224 -13.50 -31.77 -20.65
N ASN A 225 -12.41 -31.00 -20.73
CA ASN A 225 -11.07 -31.52 -21.03
C ASN A 225 -10.28 -31.90 -19.76
N SER A 226 -10.80 -31.58 -18.58
CA SER A 226 -10.24 -32.05 -17.32
C SER A 226 -10.77 -33.45 -17.04
N PRO A 227 -9.92 -34.48 -16.86
CA PRO A 227 -10.37 -35.77 -16.37
C PRO A 227 -11.05 -35.57 -15.01
N ASP A 228 -12.25 -36.12 -14.83
CA ASP A 228 -12.96 -36.05 -13.55
C ASP A 228 -12.09 -36.70 -12.46
N GLU A 229 -11.64 -35.89 -11.48
CA GLU A 229 -11.01 -36.39 -10.25
C GLU A 229 -12.06 -36.94 -9.25
N ASP A 230 -13.35 -36.97 -9.63
CA ASP A 230 -14.48 -37.37 -8.79
C ASP A 230 -14.89 -38.86 -8.95
N GLU A 231 -14.06 -39.70 -9.59
CA GLU A 231 -14.20 -41.17 -9.56
C GLU A 231 -13.00 -41.84 -8.85
N GLN A 232 -12.94 -41.72 -7.52
CA GLN A 232 -12.17 -42.63 -6.65
C GLN A 232 -12.73 -42.73 -5.24
#